data_AF-A0A0E2BFI6-F1
#
_entry.id   AF-A0A0E2BFI6-F1
#
_cell.length_a   1.000
_cell.length_b   1.000
_cell.length_c   1.000
_cell.angle_alpha   90.00
_cell.angle_beta   90.00
_cell.angle_gamma   90.00
#
_symmetry.space_group_name_H-M   'P 1'
#
loop_
_entity.id
_entity.type
_entity.pdbx_description
1 polymer ?
#
loop_
_entity_poly.entity_id
_entity_poly.type
_entity_poly.pdbx_seq_one_letter_code
_entity_poly.pdbx_strand_id
1 'polypeptide(L)'
;MNKIKIVTVVTLFLISLTGCKKSKEELEKELANQRKQEIEKTINSVYELGGGGHLARLVDPENYDRLEYACLDFGPKSGKGRIKFYKFPKYYEINIVPINEFEYILKYANNEARMKLEATGDFPVKEGSMSFFGASAQLTLPGDKNVYQIGRMDLIYGSDSVARSRHGRFKTLEECEAQIAADEELSETLRKQDGACEGPGC
;
A
#
# COMPACT_ATOMS: atom_id res chain seq x y z
N MET A 1 26.18 -6.69 -41.91
CA MET A 1 25.38 -7.04 -40.71
C MET A 1 24.41 -5.93 -40.42
N ASN A 2 23.11 -6.13 -40.66
CA ASN A 2 22.04 -5.23 -40.21
C ASN A 2 20.84 -6.10 -39.78
N LYS A 3 20.95 -6.71 -38.59
CA LYS A 3 19.88 -7.49 -37.93
C LYS A 3 18.92 -6.55 -37.20
N ILE A 4 18.41 -5.54 -37.88
CA ILE A 4 17.40 -4.63 -37.37
C ILE A 4 16.38 -4.48 -38.49
N LYS A 5 15.18 -5.05 -38.29
CA LYS A 5 13.89 -4.69 -38.94
C LYS A 5 12.82 -5.79 -38.93
N ILE A 6 13.05 -6.97 -38.32
CA ILE A 6 12.01 -8.01 -38.27
C ILE A 6 11.12 -7.89 -37.01
N VAL A 7 11.66 -7.44 -35.88
CA VAL A 7 10.91 -7.43 -34.61
C VAL A 7 9.90 -6.26 -34.53
N THR A 8 10.20 -5.11 -35.12
CA THR A 8 9.29 -3.94 -35.10
C THR A 8 8.07 -4.11 -36.00
N VAL A 9 8.14 -4.99 -37.00
CA VAL A 9 7.03 -5.24 -37.94
C VAL A 9 5.96 -6.13 -37.30
N VAL A 10 6.34 -7.07 -36.43
CA VAL A 10 5.39 -8.02 -35.82
C VAL A 10 4.49 -7.34 -34.78
N THR A 11 5.00 -6.37 -34.02
CA THR A 11 4.18 -5.62 -33.05
C THR A 11 3.23 -4.63 -33.71
N LEU A 12 3.57 -4.10 -34.90
CA LEU A 12 2.66 -3.25 -35.69
C LEU A 12 1.65 -4.05 -36.52
N PHE A 13 1.96 -5.29 -36.93
CA PHE A 13 1.04 -6.11 -37.74
C PHE A 13 -0.11 -6.75 -36.93
N LEU A 14 0.05 -6.93 -35.62
CA LEU A 14 -1.06 -7.40 -34.78
C LEU A 14 -2.14 -6.32 -34.57
N ILE A 15 -1.80 -5.04 -34.78
CA ILE A 15 -2.73 -3.90 -34.70
C ILE A 15 -3.50 -3.74 -36.02
N SER A 16 -2.99 -4.26 -37.15
CA SER A 16 -3.62 -4.11 -38.47
C SER A 16 -4.60 -5.23 -38.85
N LEU A 17 -4.69 -6.32 -38.09
CA LEU A 17 -5.55 -7.48 -38.42
C LEU A 17 -6.91 -7.49 -37.70
N THR A 18 -7.20 -6.50 -36.84
CA THR A 18 -8.53 -6.28 -36.24
C THR A 18 -8.94 -4.82 -36.43
N GLY A 19 -9.59 -4.52 -37.55
CA GLY A 19 -9.88 -3.17 -38.04
C GLY A 19 -10.90 -2.34 -37.24
N CYS A 20 -10.76 -2.25 -35.93
CA CYS A 20 -11.45 -1.24 -35.12
C CYS A 20 -10.41 -0.55 -34.22
N LYS A 21 -10.01 0.66 -34.60
CA LYS A 21 -9.14 1.51 -33.79
C LYS A 21 -9.97 1.96 -32.58
N LYS A 22 -9.77 1.30 -31.43
CA LYS A 22 -10.45 1.63 -30.18
C LYS A 22 -10.31 3.14 -29.90
N SER A 23 -11.39 3.74 -29.44
CA SER A 23 -11.37 5.12 -29.01
C SER A 23 -10.46 5.30 -27.79
N LYS A 24 -10.02 6.53 -27.53
CA LYS A 24 -9.25 6.85 -26.32
C LYS A 24 -10.01 6.46 -25.05
N GLU A 25 -11.32 6.67 -25.04
CA GLU A 25 -12.20 6.31 -23.94
C GLU A 25 -12.27 4.79 -23.70
N GLU A 26 -12.34 3.99 -24.77
CA GLU A 26 -12.32 2.52 -24.66
C GLU A 26 -11.00 2.02 -24.08
N LEU A 27 -9.88 2.60 -24.52
CA LEU A 27 -8.56 2.26 -23.99
C LEU A 27 -8.41 2.62 -22.51
N GLU A 28 -8.92 3.79 -22.09
CA GLU A 28 -8.91 4.22 -20.68
C GLU A 28 -9.77 3.30 -19.80
N LYS A 29 -10.95 2.89 -20.28
CA LYS A 29 -11.82 1.93 -19.58
C LYS A 29 -11.17 0.55 -19.46
N GLU A 30 -10.52 0.07 -20.52
CA GLU A 30 -9.80 -1.21 -20.48
C GLU A 30 -8.65 -1.17 -19.48
N LEU A 31 -7.86 -0.09 -19.48
CA LEU A 31 -6.77 0.07 -18.54
C LEU A 31 -7.27 0.17 -17.09
N ALA A 32 -8.37 0.90 -16.85
CA ALA A 32 -9.00 0.98 -15.54
C ALA A 32 -9.50 -0.39 -15.06
N ASN A 33 -10.11 -1.18 -15.94
CA ASN A 33 -10.56 -2.54 -15.63
C ASN A 33 -9.38 -3.49 -15.33
N GLN A 34 -8.29 -3.41 -16.10
CA GLN A 34 -7.08 -4.18 -15.83
C GLN A 34 -6.49 -3.84 -14.46
N ARG A 35 -6.38 -2.54 -14.17
CA ARG A 35 -5.90 -2.05 -12.87
C ARG A 35 -6.75 -2.58 -11.72
N LYS A 36 -8.08 -2.50 -11.85
CA LYS A 36 -9.01 -3.02 -10.85
C LYS A 36 -8.78 -4.51 -10.60
N GLN A 37 -8.67 -5.32 -11.65
CA GLN A 37 -8.44 -6.76 -11.52
C GLN A 37 -7.09 -7.09 -10.85
N GLU A 38 -6.04 -6.33 -11.14
CA GLU A 38 -4.74 -6.53 -10.49
C GLU A 38 -4.75 -6.11 -9.03
N ILE A 39 -5.32 -4.95 -8.70
CA ILE A 39 -5.51 -4.51 -7.31
C ILE A 39 -6.32 -5.55 -6.54
N GLU A 40 -7.42 -6.03 -7.10
CA GLU A 40 -8.22 -7.07 -6.45
C GLU A 40 -7.37 -8.30 -6.12
N LYS A 41 -6.45 -8.74 -6.98
CA LYS A 41 -5.58 -9.89 -6.69
C LYS A 41 -4.63 -9.64 -5.53
N THR A 42 -4.22 -8.40 -5.29
CA THR A 42 -3.06 -8.07 -4.45
C THR A 42 -3.36 -7.26 -3.19
N ILE A 43 -4.56 -6.65 -3.10
CA ILE A 43 -4.99 -5.81 -1.98
C ILE A 43 -5.19 -6.58 -0.66
N ASN A 44 -5.40 -7.89 -0.75
CA ASN A 44 -5.51 -8.78 0.41
C ASN A 44 -4.11 -9.10 0.94
N SER A 45 -3.66 -8.35 1.95
CA SER A 45 -2.34 -8.52 2.55
C SER A 45 -2.23 -7.82 3.89
N VAL A 46 -1.08 -7.98 4.54
CA VAL A 46 -0.70 -7.17 5.69
C VAL A 46 0.09 -5.94 5.24
N TYR A 47 -0.24 -4.78 5.80
CA TYR A 47 0.39 -3.50 5.52
C TYR A 47 0.86 -2.84 6.81
N GLU A 48 2.06 -2.26 6.77
CA GLU A 48 2.55 -1.36 7.81
C GLU A 48 1.99 0.05 7.58
N LEU A 49 1.46 0.64 8.64
CA LEU A 49 0.83 1.95 8.64
C LEU A 49 1.44 2.80 9.76
N GLY A 50 2.13 3.88 9.38
CA GLY A 50 2.77 4.81 10.32
C GLY A 50 1.83 5.82 10.98
N GLY A 51 0.54 5.80 10.65
CA GLY A 51 -0.49 6.59 11.34
C GLY A 51 -1.32 5.76 12.30
N GLY A 52 -0.67 4.91 13.10
CA GLY A 52 -1.29 4.05 14.10
C GLY A 52 -2.20 4.84 15.03
N GLY A 53 -1.83 6.05 15.45
CA GLY A 53 -2.61 6.84 16.40
C GLY A 53 -3.96 7.28 15.82
N HIS A 54 -3.99 7.53 14.50
CA HIS A 54 -5.24 7.85 13.81
C HIS A 54 -6.14 6.62 13.66
N LEU A 55 -5.55 5.45 13.40
CA LEU A 55 -6.27 4.17 13.41
C LEU A 55 -6.77 3.80 14.81
N ALA A 56 -5.99 4.09 15.85
CA ALA A 56 -6.37 3.83 17.24
C ALA A 56 -7.61 4.61 17.64
N ARG A 57 -7.85 5.81 17.11
CA ARG A 57 -9.11 6.54 17.35
C ARG A 57 -10.37 5.76 16.93
N LEU A 58 -10.25 4.79 16.01
CA LEU A 58 -11.36 3.90 15.64
C LEU A 58 -11.58 2.78 16.68
N VAL A 59 -10.51 2.17 17.18
CA VAL A 59 -10.57 0.88 17.91
C VAL A 59 -10.15 0.93 19.38
N ASP A 60 -9.32 1.92 19.74
CA ASP A 60 -8.73 2.13 21.05
C ASP A 60 -8.46 3.65 21.28
N PRO A 61 -9.52 4.46 21.37
CA PRO A 61 -9.39 5.91 21.45
C PRO A 61 -8.71 6.38 22.75
N GLU A 62 -8.61 5.54 23.78
CA GLU A 62 -7.98 5.90 25.06
C GLU A 62 -6.44 5.89 24.99
N ASN A 63 -5.86 5.14 24.04
CA ASN A 63 -4.41 4.96 23.91
C ASN A 63 -3.82 5.60 22.64
N TYR A 64 -4.62 6.38 21.90
CA TYR A 64 -4.27 6.80 20.53
C TYR A 64 -2.95 7.60 20.44
N ASP A 65 -2.58 8.31 21.50
CA ASP A 65 -1.39 9.16 21.59
C ASP A 65 -0.09 8.35 21.72
N ARG A 66 -0.17 7.06 22.05
CA ARG A 66 0.98 6.17 22.30
C ARG A 66 1.19 5.12 21.21
N LEU A 67 0.32 5.09 20.20
CA LEU A 67 0.26 4.02 19.20
C LEU A 67 0.77 4.54 17.86
N GLU A 68 2.08 4.67 17.68
CA GLU A 68 2.63 5.29 16.45
C GLU A 68 2.44 4.42 15.21
N TYR A 69 2.81 3.13 15.28
CA TYR A 69 2.77 2.20 14.15
C TYR A 69 1.71 1.12 14.32
N ALA A 70 1.13 0.70 13.20
CA ALA A 70 0.18 -0.40 13.15
C ALA A 70 0.41 -1.32 11.95
N CYS A 71 0.22 -2.61 12.15
CA CYS A 71 0.07 -3.58 11.10
C CYS A 71 -1.42 -3.83 10.86
N LEU A 72 -1.87 -3.58 9.62
CA LEU A 72 -3.22 -3.85 9.16
C LEU A 72 -3.23 -5.08 8.26
N ASP A 73 -3.77 -6.18 8.77
CA ASP A 73 -4.21 -7.31 7.94
C ASP A 73 -5.51 -6.91 7.24
N PHE A 74 -5.38 -6.53 5.97
CA PHE A 74 -6.45 -5.93 5.19
C PHE A 74 -7.08 -6.98 4.26
N GLY A 75 -8.28 -7.45 4.61
CA GLY A 75 -9.02 -8.45 3.84
C GLY A 75 -10.35 -7.92 3.29
N PRO A 76 -10.38 -6.93 2.39
CA PRO A 76 -11.62 -6.36 1.89
C PRO A 76 -12.51 -7.38 1.17
N LYS A 77 -11.92 -8.41 0.53
CA LYS A 77 -12.68 -9.50 -0.11
C LYS A 77 -13.48 -10.37 0.87
N SER A 78 -12.93 -10.64 2.04
CA SER A 78 -13.63 -11.41 3.09
C SER A 78 -14.50 -10.52 3.96
N GLY A 79 -14.43 -9.19 3.75
CA GLY A 79 -15.08 -8.19 4.59
C GLY A 79 -14.47 -8.07 5.99
N LYS A 80 -13.27 -8.60 6.22
CA LYS A 80 -12.63 -8.68 7.54
C LYS A 80 -11.20 -8.19 7.50
N GLY A 81 -10.76 -7.56 8.59
CA GLY A 81 -9.37 -7.22 8.80
C GLY A 81 -8.99 -7.30 10.27
N ARG A 82 -7.69 -7.16 10.54
CA ARG A 82 -7.14 -7.12 11.89
C ARG A 82 -6.13 -5.99 12.01
N ILE A 83 -6.22 -5.21 13.08
CA ILE A 83 -5.25 -4.17 13.42
C ILE A 83 -4.43 -4.66 14.61
N LYS A 84 -3.11 -4.68 14.46
CA LYS A 84 -2.15 -4.95 15.51
C LYS A 84 -1.25 -3.73 15.66
N PHE A 85 -1.30 -3.08 16.82
CA PHE A 85 -0.39 -1.96 17.09
C PHE A 85 0.94 -2.48 17.59
N TYR A 86 2.01 -1.90 17.08
CA TYR A 86 3.37 -2.29 17.45
C TYR A 86 3.61 -2.09 18.96
N LYS A 87 4.28 -3.05 19.60
CA LYS A 87 4.52 -3.11 21.06
C LYS A 87 3.25 -3.14 21.93
N PHE A 88 2.07 -3.33 21.33
CA PHE A 88 0.81 -3.47 22.07
C PHE A 88 0.28 -4.90 21.97
N PRO A 89 -0.08 -5.56 23.10
CA PRO A 89 -0.37 -6.99 23.10
C PRO A 89 -1.68 -7.34 22.36
N LYS A 90 -2.66 -6.43 22.38
CA LYS A 90 -3.99 -6.65 21.82
C LYS A 90 -4.00 -6.49 20.30
N TYR A 91 -4.79 -7.32 19.62
CA TYR A 91 -5.22 -7.09 18.24
C TYR A 91 -6.72 -6.77 18.22
N TYR A 92 -7.13 -6.05 17.18
CA TYR A 92 -8.49 -5.57 16.99
C TYR A 92 -9.05 -6.15 15.69
N GLU A 93 -10.10 -6.96 15.78
CA GLU A 93 -10.81 -7.44 14.60
C GLU A 93 -11.78 -6.37 14.10
N ILE A 94 -11.68 -6.03 12.81
CA ILE A 94 -12.52 -5.02 12.17
C ILE A 94 -13.29 -5.63 11.00
N ASN A 95 -14.45 -5.04 10.69
CA ASN A 95 -15.14 -5.32 9.44
C ASN A 95 -14.75 -4.28 8.39
N ILE A 96 -14.62 -4.71 7.15
CA ILE A 96 -14.27 -3.87 6.01
C ILE A 96 -15.42 -3.94 5.01
N VAL A 97 -16.00 -2.79 4.69
CA VAL A 97 -17.05 -2.68 3.68
C VAL A 97 -16.47 -1.94 2.46
N PRO A 98 -16.21 -2.63 1.33
CA PRO A 98 -15.74 -1.97 0.12
C PRO A 98 -16.85 -1.09 -0.48
N ILE A 99 -16.52 0.15 -0.83
CA ILE A 99 -17.38 1.07 -1.60
C ILE A 99 -17.00 0.97 -3.08
N ASN A 100 -15.70 1.07 -3.38
CA ASN A 100 -15.10 0.89 -4.70
C ASN A 100 -13.64 0.42 -4.54
N GLU A 101 -12.86 0.36 -5.62
CA GLU A 101 -11.47 -0.12 -5.60
C GLU A 101 -10.53 0.67 -4.67
N PHE A 102 -10.85 1.92 -4.38
CA PHE A 102 -10.01 2.85 -3.62
C PHE A 102 -10.72 3.40 -2.37
N GLU A 103 -11.92 2.95 -2.03
CA GLU A 103 -12.66 3.46 -0.88
C GLU A 103 -13.35 2.35 -0.10
N TYR A 104 -13.22 2.43 1.22
CA TYR A 104 -13.66 1.40 2.16
C TYR A 104 -14.23 2.06 3.42
N ILE A 105 -15.16 1.38 4.08
CA ILE A 105 -15.58 1.71 5.44
C ILE A 105 -14.98 0.67 6.38
N LEU A 106 -14.19 1.12 7.35
CA LEU A 106 -13.68 0.30 8.44
C LEU A 106 -14.65 0.40 9.61
N LYS A 107 -15.07 -0.73 10.18
CA LYS A 107 -16.04 -0.76 11.29
C LYS A 107 -15.49 -1.57 12.46
N TYR A 108 -15.65 -1.01 13.66
CA TYR A 108 -15.29 -1.66 14.91
C TYR A 108 -16.33 -1.30 15.98
N ALA A 109 -17.02 -2.31 16.52
CA ALA A 109 -18.15 -2.11 17.41
C ALA A 109 -19.16 -1.07 16.84
N ASN A 110 -19.39 0.04 17.54
CA ASN A 110 -20.28 1.13 17.12
C ASN A 110 -19.54 2.26 16.36
N ASN A 111 -18.22 2.13 16.18
CA ASN A 111 -17.41 3.12 15.48
C ASN A 111 -17.22 2.71 14.03
N GLU A 112 -17.12 3.72 13.16
CA GLU A 112 -16.72 3.54 11.77
C GLU A 112 -15.72 4.61 11.35
N ALA A 113 -14.99 4.35 10.28
CA ALA A 113 -14.11 5.30 9.64
C ALA A 113 -14.12 5.05 8.14
N ARG A 114 -14.04 6.12 7.35
CA ARG A 114 -13.85 6.01 5.90
C ARG A 114 -12.36 5.96 5.60
N MET A 115 -11.93 4.93 4.88
CA MET A 115 -10.58 4.83 4.35
C MET A 115 -10.60 5.07 2.84
N LYS A 116 -9.78 6.01 2.38
CA LYS A 116 -9.56 6.31 0.96
C LYS A 116 -8.12 6.02 0.59
N LEU A 117 -7.93 5.41 -0.57
CA LEU A 117 -6.64 5.06 -1.15
C LEU A 117 -6.38 5.99 -2.33
N GLU A 118 -5.37 6.85 -2.21
CA GLU A 118 -4.94 7.70 -3.31
C GLU A 118 -3.81 7.00 -4.07
N ALA A 119 -4.04 6.68 -5.35
CA ALA A 119 -3.09 5.93 -6.17
C ALA A 119 -1.73 6.65 -6.27
N THR A 120 -0.65 5.87 -6.21
CA THR A 120 0.73 6.35 -6.32
C THR A 120 1.56 5.40 -7.20
N GLY A 121 2.59 5.92 -7.85
CA GLY A 121 3.40 5.14 -8.79
C GLY A 121 2.74 4.99 -10.17
N ASP A 122 3.30 4.09 -10.98
CA ASP A 122 2.95 3.94 -12.39
C ASP A 122 2.08 2.70 -12.63
N PHE A 123 1.11 2.82 -13.54
CA PHE A 123 0.33 1.69 -14.04
C PHE A 123 0.22 1.78 -15.57
N PRO A 124 0.38 0.68 -16.33
CA PRO A 124 0.60 -0.70 -15.88
C PRO A 124 2.02 -0.95 -15.36
N VAL A 125 2.14 -1.86 -14.39
CA VAL A 125 3.45 -2.27 -13.85
C VAL A 125 4.02 -3.39 -14.71
N LYS A 126 5.20 -3.18 -15.29
CA LYS A 126 5.85 -4.17 -16.14
C LYS A 126 6.63 -5.19 -15.30
N GLU A 127 6.42 -6.48 -15.57
CA GLU A 127 7.21 -7.56 -14.98
C GLU A 127 8.70 -7.44 -15.34
N GLY A 128 9.57 -7.68 -14.35
CA GLY A 128 11.02 -7.49 -14.45
C GLY A 128 11.49 -6.05 -14.34
N SER A 129 10.60 -5.08 -14.09
CA SER A 129 10.96 -3.66 -13.97
C SER A 129 11.19 -3.23 -12.51
N MET A 130 11.71 -2.00 -12.35
CA MET A 130 11.82 -1.31 -11.07
C MET A 130 10.55 -0.51 -10.71
N SER A 131 9.51 -0.57 -11.54
CA SER A 131 8.25 0.13 -11.30
C SER A 131 7.42 -0.56 -10.22
N PHE A 132 6.55 0.22 -9.58
CA PHE A 132 5.55 -0.27 -8.65
C PHE A 132 4.28 0.58 -8.75
N PHE A 133 3.18 0.02 -8.29
CA PHE A 133 1.93 0.70 -8.10
C PHE A 133 1.48 0.52 -6.65
N GLY A 134 1.17 1.61 -5.98
CA GLY A 134 0.76 1.62 -4.58
C GLY A 134 -0.37 2.61 -4.35
N ALA A 135 -0.73 2.80 -3.09
CA ALA A 135 -1.65 3.82 -2.67
C ALA A 135 -1.23 4.45 -1.35
N SER A 136 -1.53 5.73 -1.22
CA SER A 136 -1.48 6.48 0.01
C SER A 136 -2.82 6.30 0.74
N ALA A 137 -2.80 5.75 1.95
CA ALA A 137 -4.00 5.49 2.72
C ALA A 137 -4.35 6.70 3.61
N GLN A 138 -5.59 7.17 3.47
CA GLN A 138 -6.17 8.28 4.21
C GLN A 138 -7.38 7.81 5.00
N LEU A 139 -7.53 8.30 6.23
CA LEU A 139 -8.63 7.98 7.13
C LEU A 139 -9.44 9.24 7.46
N THR A 140 -10.76 9.10 7.48
CA THR A 140 -11.70 10.13 7.92
C THR A 140 -12.62 9.54 8.97
N LEU A 141 -12.64 10.14 10.15
CA LEU A 141 -13.51 9.74 11.26
C LEU A 141 -14.87 10.47 11.16
N PRO A 142 -16.00 9.84 11.51
CA PRO A 142 -17.31 10.47 11.50
C PRO A 142 -17.34 11.74 12.35
N GLY A 143 -17.88 12.82 11.79
CA GLY A 143 -17.97 14.13 12.45
C GLY A 143 -16.66 14.91 12.49
N ASP A 144 -15.55 14.33 12.05
CA ASP A 144 -14.28 15.04 11.90
C ASP A 144 -14.20 15.74 10.53
N LYS A 145 -13.56 16.91 10.50
CA LYS A 145 -13.28 17.65 9.26
C LYS A 145 -11.90 17.30 8.69
N ASN A 146 -11.06 16.65 9.48
CA ASN A 146 -9.70 16.33 9.11
C ASN A 146 -9.63 15.02 8.31
N VAL A 147 -8.67 14.97 7.39
CA VAL A 147 -8.25 13.76 6.70
C VAL A 147 -6.88 13.39 7.22
N TYR A 148 -6.75 12.18 7.77
CA TYR A 148 -5.52 11.70 8.38
C TYR A 148 -4.79 10.77 7.43
N GLN A 149 -3.54 11.09 7.12
CA GLN A 149 -2.66 10.18 6.40
C GLN A 149 -2.24 9.04 7.35
N ILE A 150 -2.57 7.80 7.00
CA ILE A 150 -2.32 6.63 7.87
C ILE A 150 -1.18 5.73 7.39
N GLY A 151 -0.74 5.86 6.14
CA GLY A 151 0.40 5.11 5.64
C GLY A 151 0.38 4.92 4.14
N ARG A 152 1.26 4.04 3.65
CA ARG A 152 1.33 3.65 2.24
C ARG A 152 1.03 2.16 2.13
N MET A 153 0.40 1.76 1.03
CA MET A 153 0.07 0.38 0.71
C MET A 153 0.65 0.06 -0.65
N ASP A 154 1.67 -0.79 -0.70
CA ASP A 154 2.24 -1.23 -1.97
C ASP A 154 1.38 -2.37 -2.54
N LEU A 155 0.81 -2.15 -3.72
CA LEU A 155 -0.20 -3.04 -4.31
C LEU A 155 0.41 -3.98 -5.35
N ILE A 156 1.28 -3.48 -6.22
CA ILE A 156 1.85 -4.23 -7.34
C ILE A 156 3.33 -3.90 -7.47
N TYR A 157 4.16 -4.94 -7.58
CA TYR A 157 5.60 -4.82 -7.77
C TYR A 157 6.01 -5.29 -9.16
N GLY A 158 6.91 -4.57 -9.82
CA GLY A 158 7.50 -4.99 -11.09
C GLY A 158 8.50 -6.13 -10.94
N SER A 159 9.11 -6.29 -9.77
CA SER A 159 10.05 -7.37 -9.49
C SER A 159 10.20 -7.63 -7.98
N ASP A 160 10.71 -8.82 -7.64
CA ASP A 160 11.03 -9.18 -6.25
C ASP A 160 12.06 -8.25 -5.60
N SER A 161 12.94 -7.64 -6.40
CA SER A 161 13.90 -6.66 -5.92
C SER A 161 13.20 -5.42 -5.36
N VAL A 162 12.17 -4.94 -6.06
CA VAL A 162 11.36 -3.81 -5.61
C VAL A 162 10.59 -4.17 -4.34
N ALA A 163 9.99 -5.37 -4.30
CA ALA A 163 9.27 -5.85 -3.12
C ALA A 163 10.15 -5.87 -1.88
N ARG A 164 11.38 -6.40 -2.00
CA ARG A 164 12.36 -6.44 -0.91
C ARG A 164 12.89 -5.07 -0.52
N SER A 165 12.98 -4.11 -1.45
CA SER A 165 13.50 -2.77 -1.15
C SER A 165 12.49 -1.88 -0.43
N ARG A 166 11.20 -2.06 -0.72
CA ARG A 166 10.16 -1.14 -0.24
C ARG A 166 9.55 -1.54 1.09
N HIS A 167 9.58 -2.84 1.41
CA HIS A 167 9.00 -3.40 2.63
C HIS A 167 7.53 -2.96 2.86
N GLY A 168 6.77 -2.68 1.80
CA GLY A 168 5.43 -2.08 1.90
C GLY A 168 4.28 -3.08 2.01
N ARG A 169 4.56 -4.38 2.06
CA ARG A 169 3.54 -5.45 2.09
C ARG A 169 4.09 -6.76 2.65
N PHE A 170 3.35 -7.40 3.54
CA PHE A 170 3.73 -8.62 4.27
C PHE A 170 2.66 -9.71 4.16
N LYS A 171 3.04 -10.94 4.47
CA LYS A 171 2.10 -12.08 4.50
C LYS A 171 1.44 -12.24 5.86
N THR A 172 2.10 -11.82 6.93
CA THR A 172 1.65 -12.01 8.31
C THR A 172 1.83 -10.73 9.14
N LEU A 173 1.11 -10.63 10.26
CA LEU A 173 1.26 -9.52 11.21
C LEU A 173 2.64 -9.57 11.86
N GLU A 174 3.14 -10.77 12.12
CA GLU A 174 4.45 -11.03 12.73
C GLU A 174 5.59 -10.56 11.83
N GLU A 175 5.52 -10.80 10.51
CA GLU A 175 6.48 -10.27 9.54
C GLU A 175 6.48 -8.73 9.53
N CYS A 176 5.30 -8.12 9.62
CA CYS A 176 5.16 -6.67 9.67
C CYS A 176 5.74 -6.09 10.98
N GLU A 177 5.42 -6.67 12.14
CA GLU A 177 5.98 -6.21 13.42
C GLU A 177 7.50 -6.38 13.49
N ALA A 178 8.04 -7.47 12.91
CA ALA A 178 9.48 -7.69 12.82
C ALA A 178 10.17 -6.63 11.95
N GLN A 179 9.53 -6.19 10.88
CA GLN A 179 10.05 -5.11 10.04
C GLN A 179 10.08 -3.77 10.79
N ILE A 180 8.99 -3.40 11.47
CA ILE A 180 8.94 -2.17 12.29
C ILE A 180 10.06 -2.19 13.34
N ALA A 181 10.30 -3.33 14.00
CA ALA A 181 11.37 -3.49 14.97
C ALA A 181 12.77 -3.31 14.36
N ALA A 182 13.00 -3.88 13.17
CA ALA A 182 14.26 -3.73 12.46
C ALA A 182 14.53 -2.27 12.04
N ASP A 183 13.50 -1.57 11.59
CA ASP A 183 13.60 -0.16 11.18
C ASP A 183 13.84 0.77 12.39
N GLU A 184 13.23 0.49 13.54
CA GLU A 184 13.49 1.19 14.81
C GLU A 184 14.95 0.98 15.26
N GLU A 185 15.44 -0.26 15.25
CA GLU A 185 16.83 -0.58 15.61
C GLU A 185 17.85 0.10 14.68
N LEU A 186 17.56 0.09 13.36
CA LEU A 186 18.39 0.77 12.38
C LEU A 186 18.40 2.29 12.63
N SER A 187 17.25 2.89 12.88
CA SER A 187 17.13 4.33 13.19
C SER A 187 17.90 4.70 14.45
N GLU A 188 17.80 3.90 15.52
CA GLU A 188 18.60 4.09 16.73
C GLU A 188 20.11 3.98 16.48
N THR A 189 20.52 3.02 15.65
CA THR A 189 21.93 2.80 15.31
C THR A 189 22.49 4.00 14.53
N LEU A 190 21.75 4.48 13.53
CA LEU A 190 22.13 5.66 12.74
C LEU A 190 22.22 6.91 13.64
N ARG A 191 21.25 7.13 14.53
CA ARG A 191 21.28 8.27 15.47
C ARG A 191 22.48 8.22 16.42
N LYS A 192 22.89 7.03 16.86
CA LYS A 192 24.11 6.83 17.67
C LYS A 192 25.39 7.10 16.87
N GLN A 193 25.43 6.77 15.58
CA GLN A 193 26.55 7.06 14.70
C GLN A 193 26.70 8.56 14.42
N ASP A 194 25.60 9.26 14.14
CA ASP A 194 25.61 10.72 13.94
C ASP A 194 26.00 11.47 15.22
N GLY A 195 25.62 10.94 16.39
CA GLY A 195 26.02 11.46 17.69
C GLY A 195 27.47 11.13 18.11
N ALA A 196 28.18 10.28 17.36
CA ALA A 196 29.57 9.89 17.64
C ALA A 196 30.61 10.75 16.88
N CYS A 197 30.16 11.77 16.14
CA CYS A 197 31.03 12.80 15.56
C CYS A 197 31.48 13.82 16.63
N GLU A 198 32.22 13.35 17.64
CA GLU A 198 32.95 14.21 18.58
C GLU A 198 34.45 14.12 18.28
N GLY A 199 34.90 14.90 17.29
CA GLY A 199 36.32 15.10 16.97
C GLY A 199 36.56 16.51 16.45
N PRO A 200 37.76 17.09 16.61
CA PRO A 200 38.03 18.46 16.16
C PRO A 200 38.08 18.47 14.63
N GLY A 201 36.94 18.79 14.01
CA GLY A 201 36.79 18.75 12.55
C GLY A 201 35.37 18.59 12.02
N CYS A 202 34.36 18.44 12.89
CA CYS A 202 32.97 18.77 12.56
C CYS A 202 32.67 20.25 12.83
#